data_AF-A0A533X5K8-F1
#
_entry.id   AF-A0A533X5K8-F1
#
_cell.length_a   1.000
_cell.length_b   1.000
_cell.length_c   1.000
_cell.angle_alpha   90.00
_cell.angle_beta   90.00
_cell.angle_gamma   90.00
#
_symmetry.space_group_name_H-M   'P 1'
#
loop_
_entity.id
_entity.type
_entity.pdbx_description
1 polymer ?
#
loop_
_entity_poly.entity_id
_entity_poly.type
_entity_poly.pdbx_seq_one_letter_code
_entity_poly.pdbx_strand_id
1 'polypeptide(L)'
;MKLIKIKSLITRLSDSLFASVPGRFKLGSRTRLLPPLRLVSHNPRLTAPPEATARRVVGGSIGQSEPLDEVIRRSQAWLLGRQHPVEGFWVAELEADSTLTSEYLMLRRFLDLVDPERESKAVRYLQTTQ
;
A
#
# COMPACT_ATOMS: atom_id res chain seq x y z
N MET A 1 28.93 27.88 -7.94
CA MET A 1 27.90 28.44 -8.84
C MET A 1 27.01 27.38 -9.56
N LYS A 2 26.96 26.11 -9.11
CA LYS A 2 26.11 25.05 -9.69
C LYS A 2 24.94 24.61 -8.76
N LEU A 3 25.11 24.65 -7.43
CA LEU A 3 24.09 24.27 -6.44
C LEU A 3 22.83 25.17 -6.44
N ILE A 4 23.00 26.47 -6.71
CA ILE A 4 21.89 27.46 -6.73
C ILE A 4 20.88 27.13 -7.84
N LYS A 5 21.35 26.57 -8.96
CA LYS A 5 20.49 26.24 -10.12
C LYS A 5 19.58 25.04 -9.84
N ILE A 6 20.05 24.01 -9.14
CA ILE A 6 19.24 22.81 -8.84
C ILE A 6 18.17 23.12 -7.79
N LYS A 7 18.52 23.86 -6.74
CA LYS A 7 17.52 24.33 -5.76
C LYS A 7 16.43 25.16 -6.44
N SER A 8 16.81 26.05 -7.37
CA SER A 8 15.86 26.84 -8.15
C SER A 8 15.00 26.01 -9.11
N LEU A 9 15.50 24.86 -9.57
CA LEU A 9 14.78 23.96 -10.46
C LEU A 9 13.73 23.16 -9.68
N ILE A 10 14.09 22.66 -8.50
CA ILE A 10 13.17 21.92 -7.62
C ILE A 10 12.06 22.83 -7.12
N THR A 11 12.37 24.07 -6.72
CA THR A 11 11.33 25.03 -6.32
C THR A 11 10.44 25.45 -7.50
N ARG A 12 11.00 25.63 -8.70
CA ARG A 12 10.19 25.89 -9.90
C ARG A 12 9.31 24.70 -10.28
N LEU A 13 9.78 23.47 -10.07
CA LEU A 13 8.99 22.26 -10.30
C LEU A 13 7.88 22.11 -9.26
N SER A 14 8.14 22.36 -7.97
CA SER A 14 7.08 22.37 -6.95
C SER A 14 6.05 23.47 -7.24
N ASP A 15 6.50 24.68 -7.56
CA ASP A 15 5.59 25.78 -7.85
C ASP A 15 4.80 25.53 -9.13
N SER A 16 5.38 24.90 -10.16
CA SER A 16 4.65 24.52 -11.40
C SER A 16 3.66 23.38 -11.17
N LEU A 17 4.03 22.38 -10.37
CA LEU A 17 3.17 21.24 -10.03
C LEU A 17 1.98 21.67 -9.16
N PHE A 18 2.16 22.62 -8.25
CA PHE A 18 1.09 23.15 -7.40
C PHE A 18 0.38 24.39 -7.97
N ALA A 19 0.98 25.15 -8.90
CA ALA A 19 0.31 26.27 -9.60
C ALA A 19 -0.78 25.80 -10.56
N SER A 20 -0.74 24.54 -11.00
CA SER A 20 -1.80 23.91 -11.78
C SER A 20 -2.92 23.30 -10.92
N VAL A 21 -2.89 23.49 -9.60
CA VAL A 21 -4.05 23.21 -8.75
C VAL A 21 -4.86 24.51 -8.64
N PRO A 22 -5.88 24.74 -9.48
CA PRO A 22 -6.74 25.90 -9.30
C PRO A 22 -7.41 25.79 -7.94
N GLY A 23 -6.96 26.63 -7.02
CA GLY A 23 -7.67 26.94 -5.79
C GLY A 23 -9.06 27.44 -6.13
N ARG A 24 -10.03 26.52 -5.98
CA ARG A 24 -11.42 26.68 -5.56
C ARG A 24 -12.14 25.41 -5.98
N PHE A 25 -12.26 24.45 -5.06
CA PHE A 25 -13.38 23.51 -5.11
C PHE A 25 -14.66 24.32 -4.86
N LYS A 26 -15.13 25.04 -5.89
CA LYS A 26 -16.55 25.31 -5.98
C LYS A 26 -17.19 23.94 -6.13
N LEU A 27 -17.97 23.56 -5.14
CA LEU A 27 -18.95 22.48 -5.23
C LEU A 27 -19.97 22.89 -6.31
N GLY A 28 -19.54 22.81 -7.56
CA GLY A 28 -20.40 22.94 -8.72
C GLY A 28 -21.17 21.65 -8.81
N SER A 29 -22.50 21.76 -8.69
CA SER A 29 -23.44 20.70 -8.99
C SER A 29 -23.22 20.22 -10.43
N ARG A 30 -22.29 19.29 -10.61
CA ARG A 30 -22.29 18.36 -11.72
C ARG A 30 -22.75 17.05 -11.14
N THR A 31 -24.06 16.86 -11.15
CA THR A 31 -24.71 15.56 -11.14
C THR A 31 -24.26 14.81 -12.39
N ARG A 32 -22.99 14.38 -12.42
CA ARG A 32 -22.59 13.25 -13.23
C ARG A 32 -22.94 12.07 -12.34
N LEU A 33 -24.02 11.40 -12.70
CA LEU A 33 -24.46 10.13 -12.12
C LEU A 33 -23.36 9.09 -12.37
N LEU A 34 -22.23 9.20 -11.67
CA LEU A 34 -21.27 8.12 -11.55
C LEU A 34 -21.89 7.14 -10.55
N PRO A 35 -21.96 5.85 -10.87
CA PRO A 35 -22.43 4.86 -9.90
C PRO A 35 -21.53 4.96 -8.66
N PRO A 36 -22.11 4.86 -7.45
CA PRO A 36 -21.33 4.87 -6.23
C PRO A 36 -20.28 3.75 -6.31
N LEU A 37 -19.06 4.06 -5.90
CA LEU A 37 -17.97 3.08 -5.81
C LEU A 37 -18.46 1.90 -4.97
N ARG A 38 -18.74 0.79 -5.64
CA ARG A 38 -19.26 -0.42 -5.02
C ARG A 38 -18.07 -1.16 -4.42
N LEU A 39 -18.07 -1.34 -3.11
CA LEU A 39 -17.14 -2.25 -2.44
C LEU A 39 -17.21 -3.61 -3.15
N VAL A 40 -16.07 -4.13 -3.62
CA VAL A 40 -15.99 -5.44 -4.28
C VAL A 40 -16.12 -6.54 -3.21
N SER A 41 -17.31 -6.63 -2.60
CA SER A 41 -17.69 -7.65 -1.62
C SER A 41 -18.41 -8.83 -2.27
N HIS A 42 -18.78 -8.72 -3.55
CA HIS A 42 -19.61 -9.69 -4.26
C HIS A 42 -18.86 -10.15 -5.50
N ASN A 43 -17.92 -11.08 -5.30
CA ASN A 43 -17.44 -11.92 -6.40
C ASN A 43 -18.58 -12.90 -6.75
N PRO A 44 -19.32 -12.73 -7.87
CA PRO A 44 -20.50 -13.54 -8.16
C PRO A 44 -20.14 -14.90 -8.79
N ARG A 45 -18.85 -15.23 -8.94
CA ARG A 45 -18.39 -16.48 -9.57
C ARG A 45 -18.11 -17.61 -8.55
N LEU A 46 -19.09 -17.91 -7.71
CA LEU A 46 -19.16 -19.19 -7.01
C LEU A 46 -20.57 -19.79 -7.15
N THR A 47 -21.02 -19.99 -8.39
CA THR A 47 -21.99 -21.04 -8.68
C THR A 47 -21.20 -22.23 -9.21
N ALA A 48 -20.64 -23.02 -8.30
CA ALA A 48 -20.36 -24.41 -8.61
C ALA A 48 -21.72 -25.10 -8.88
N PRO A 49 -21.84 -25.95 -9.92
CA PRO A 49 -23.06 -26.73 -10.13
C PRO A 49 -23.36 -27.58 -8.89
N PRO A 50 -24.63 -27.96 -8.63
CA PRO A 50 -24.98 -28.84 -7.54
C PRO A 50 -24.42 -30.24 -7.83
N GLU A 51 -23.16 -30.49 -7.48
CA GLU A 51 -22.64 -31.84 -7.38
C GLU A 51 -23.38 -32.55 -6.26
N ALA A 52 -24.04 -33.62 -6.65
CA ALA A 52 -24.85 -34.46 -5.81
C ALA A 52 -24.11 -34.87 -4.52
N THR A 53 -24.90 -34.93 -3.45
CA THR A 53 -24.61 -35.46 -2.13
C THR A 53 -23.79 -36.75 -2.16
N ALA A 54 -22.47 -36.63 -2.22
CA ALA A 54 -21.56 -37.68 -1.78
C ALA A 54 -20.96 -37.22 -0.45
N ARG A 55 -21.52 -37.77 0.64
CA ARG A 55 -20.91 -37.75 1.97
C ARG A 55 -19.53 -38.41 1.84
N ARG A 56 -18.50 -37.63 1.52
CA ARG A 56 -17.12 -38.02 1.79
C ARG A 56 -16.90 -37.78 3.27
N VAL A 57 -17.19 -38.80 4.07
CA VAL A 57 -16.58 -38.93 5.39
C VAL A 57 -15.09 -39.14 5.13
N VAL A 58 -14.35 -38.03 5.00
CA VAL A 58 -12.91 -38.07 5.12
C VAL A 58 -12.63 -38.16 6.61
N GLY A 59 -12.65 -39.39 7.11
CA GLY A 59 -11.94 -39.75 8.33
C GLY A 59 -10.45 -39.54 8.08
N GLY A 60 -9.96 -38.37 8.43
CA GLY A 60 -8.55 -38.03 8.43
C GLY A 60 -8.29 -37.16 9.63
N SER A 61 -7.57 -37.69 10.61
CA SER A 61 -7.08 -36.97 11.78
C SER A 61 -6.05 -35.91 11.35
N ILE A 62 -6.52 -34.82 10.76
CA ILE A 62 -5.73 -33.61 10.58
C ILE A 62 -5.73 -32.93 11.94
N GLY A 63 -4.57 -32.91 12.59
CA GLY A 63 -4.38 -32.46 13.97
C GLY A 63 -5.20 -31.20 14.26
N GLN A 64 -5.99 -31.28 15.35
CA GLN A 64 -6.92 -30.28 15.86
C GLN A 64 -6.94 -28.97 15.05
N SER A 65 -7.67 -28.96 13.93
CA SER A 65 -7.95 -27.72 13.24
C SER A 65 -8.76 -26.86 14.20
N GLU A 66 -8.22 -25.72 14.58
CA GLU A 66 -9.03 -24.65 15.14
C GLU A 66 -10.30 -24.51 14.27
N PRO A 67 -11.49 -24.41 14.87
CA PRO A 67 -12.71 -24.14 14.11
C PRO A 67 -12.48 -22.90 13.24
N LEU A 68 -12.85 -22.97 11.97
CA LEU A 68 -12.67 -21.87 11.00
C LEU A 68 -13.13 -20.51 11.56
N ASP A 69 -14.23 -20.51 12.31
CA ASP A 69 -14.80 -19.33 12.95
C ASP A 69 -13.84 -18.66 13.95
N GLU A 70 -13.07 -19.46 14.70
CA GLU A 70 -12.09 -18.94 15.66
C GLU A 70 -10.90 -18.29 14.94
N VAL A 71 -10.46 -18.88 13.83
CA VAL A 71 -9.40 -18.29 12.98
C VAL A 71 -9.87 -16.97 12.37
N ILE A 72 -11.12 -16.90 11.90
CA ILE A 72 -11.72 -15.67 11.38
C ILE A 72 -11.78 -14.60 12.47
N ARG A 73 -12.29 -14.95 13.65
CA ARG A 73 -12.42 -14.02 14.79
C ARG A 73 -11.06 -13.44 15.20
N ARG A 74 -10.03 -14.28 15.31
CA ARG A 74 -8.66 -13.85 15.63
C ARG A 74 -8.06 -12.93 14.56
N SER A 75 -8.27 -13.26 13.28
CA SER A 75 -7.78 -12.46 12.16
C SER A 75 -8.43 -11.08 12.12
N GLN A 76 -9.75 -11.01 12.36
CA GLN A 76 -10.48 -9.74 12.48
C GLN A 76 -9.97 -8.91 13.64
N ALA A 77 -9.80 -9.50 14.82
CA ALA A 77 -9.29 -8.80 15.99
C ALA A 77 -7.88 -8.24 15.74
N TRP A 78 -7.00 -9.01 15.10
CA TRP A 78 -5.65 -8.55 14.74
C TRP A 78 -5.69 -7.38 13.75
N LEU A 79 -6.51 -7.45 12.70
CA LEU A 79 -6.56 -6.41 11.67
C LEU A 79 -7.21 -5.13 12.20
N LEU A 80 -8.32 -5.23 12.93
CA LEU A 80 -9.00 -4.09 13.53
C LEU A 80 -8.14 -3.44 14.63
N GLY A 81 -7.36 -4.23 15.37
CA GLY A 81 -6.42 -3.70 16.37
C GLY A 81 -5.28 -2.85 15.78
N ARG A 82 -5.05 -2.91 14.46
CA ARG A 82 -4.03 -2.09 13.75
C ARG A 82 -4.63 -0.89 13.03
N GLN A 83 -5.94 -0.71 13.08
CA GLN A 83 -6.60 0.45 12.48
C GLN A 83 -6.28 1.70 13.29
N HIS A 84 -5.95 2.80 12.62
CA HIS A 84 -5.73 4.08 13.27
C HIS A 84 -7.02 4.50 14.02
N PRO A 85 -6.97 4.79 15.33
CA PRO A 85 -8.15 4.84 16.18
C PRO A 85 -9.10 6.01 15.87
N VAL A 86 -8.57 7.11 15.31
CA VAL A 86 -9.36 8.32 15.02
C VAL A 86 -9.78 8.36 13.55
N GLU A 87 -8.80 8.29 12.65
CA GLU A 87 -9.02 8.42 11.20
C GLU A 87 -9.44 7.12 10.49
N GLY A 88 -9.27 5.95 11.10
CA GLY A 88 -9.75 4.69 10.55
C GLY A 88 -8.91 4.10 9.41
N PHE A 89 -7.73 4.63 9.09
CA PHE A 89 -6.85 4.06 8.06
C PHE A 89 -5.99 2.89 8.59
N TRP A 90 -5.36 2.15 7.68
CA TRP A 90 -4.31 1.18 7.99
C TRP A 90 -2.98 1.63 7.38
N VAL A 91 -1.88 1.40 8.10
CA VAL A 91 -0.52 1.62 7.62
C VAL A 91 0.25 0.31 7.71
N ALA A 92 0.91 -0.04 6.62
CA ALA A 92 1.83 -1.16 6.52
C ALA A 92 2.99 -0.76 5.62
N GLU A 93 4.07 -1.54 5.67
CA GLU A 93 5.18 -1.39 4.75
C GLU A 93 4.73 -1.77 3.33
N LEU A 94 5.00 -0.88 2.36
CA LEU A 94 4.79 -1.16 0.95
C LEU A 94 6.12 -1.64 0.38
N GLU A 95 6.28 -2.96 0.31
CA GLU A 95 7.45 -3.57 -0.30
C GLU A 95 7.38 -3.46 -1.83
N ALA A 96 8.49 -3.03 -2.41
CA ALA A 96 8.70 -2.93 -3.85
C ALA A 96 10.09 -3.50 -4.18
N ASP A 97 10.50 -3.43 -5.44
CA ASP A 97 11.87 -3.78 -5.81
C ASP A 97 12.92 -2.84 -5.18
N SER A 98 14.19 -3.22 -5.29
CA SER A 98 15.32 -2.48 -4.70
C SER A 98 15.76 -1.25 -5.49
N THR A 99 15.10 -0.94 -6.61
CA THR A 99 15.45 0.17 -7.50
C THR A 99 15.31 1.50 -6.78
N LEU A 100 14.19 1.71 -6.08
CA LEU A 100 13.94 2.97 -5.37
C LEU A 100 15.02 3.27 -4.32
N THR A 101 15.48 2.24 -3.60
CA THR A 101 16.55 2.40 -2.60
C THR A 101 17.88 2.73 -3.26
N SER A 102 18.21 2.05 -4.37
CA SER A 102 19.44 2.28 -5.13
C SER A 102 19.50 3.69 -5.73
N GLU A 103 18.41 4.11 -6.39
CA GLU A 103 18.29 5.45 -6.97
C GLU A 103 18.33 6.54 -5.91
N TYR A 104 17.65 6.35 -4.77
CA TYR A 104 17.68 7.30 -3.67
C TYR A 104 19.09 7.50 -3.12
N LEU A 105 19.86 6.42 -2.99
CA LEU A 105 21.25 6.46 -2.55
C LEU A 105 22.12 7.25 -3.56
N MET A 106 22.01 6.93 -4.85
CA MET A 106 22.72 7.63 -5.92
C MET A 106 22.35 9.12 -5.98
N LEU A 107 21.06 9.45 -5.85
CA LEU A 107 20.56 10.82 -5.87
C LEU A 107 21.13 11.65 -4.71
N ARG A 108 21.15 11.10 -3.49
CA ARG A 108 21.73 11.79 -2.33
C ARG A 108 23.21 12.07 -2.50
N ARG A 109 23.95 11.10 -3.03
CA ARG A 109 25.38 11.26 -3.37
C ARG A 109 25.58 12.35 -4.43
N PHE A 110 24.75 12.36 -5.48
CA PHE A 110 24.78 13.38 -6.52
C PHE A 110 24.49 14.80 -6.01
N LEU A 111 23.58 14.93 -5.04
CA LEU A 111 23.19 16.21 -4.44
C LEU A 111 24.10 16.68 -3.30
N ASP A 112 25.14 15.92 -2.95
CA ASP A 112 26.01 16.17 -1.79
C ASP A 112 25.22 16.21 -0.46
N LEU A 113 24.18 15.37 -0.36
CA LEU A 113 23.31 15.20 0.83
C LEU A 113 23.55 13.84 1.50
N VAL A 114 24.83 13.51 1.70
CA VAL A 114 25.25 12.22 2.25
C VAL A 114 24.89 12.14 3.73
N ASP A 115 24.22 11.05 4.10
CA ASP A 115 23.89 10.69 5.47
C ASP A 115 24.46 9.28 5.71
N PRO A 116 25.58 9.14 6.43
CA PRO A 116 26.27 7.86 6.60
C PRO A 116 25.41 6.77 7.26
N GLU A 117 24.50 7.14 8.16
CA GLU A 117 23.63 6.19 8.84
C GLU A 117 22.58 5.65 7.87
N ARG A 118 21.93 6.53 7.10
CA ARG A 118 20.95 6.12 6.09
C ARG A 118 21.59 5.27 5.01
N GLU A 119 22.77 5.65 4.55
CA GLU A 119 23.50 4.90 3.55
C GLU A 119 23.87 3.51 4.05
N SER A 120 24.34 3.39 5.29
CA SER A 120 24.64 2.07 5.89
C SER A 120 23.40 1.18 5.95
N LYS A 121 22.22 1.74 6.28
CA LYS A 121 20.94 1.01 6.27
C LYS A 121 20.54 0.60 4.85
N ALA A 122 20.67 1.50 3.87
CA ALA A 122 20.36 1.22 2.47
C ALA A 122 21.28 0.12 1.90
N VAL A 123 22.58 0.19 2.15
CA VAL A 123 23.55 -0.83 1.70
C VAL A 123 23.22 -2.19 2.30
N ARG A 124 22.93 -2.25 3.60
CA ARG A 124 22.51 -3.51 4.25
C ARG A 124 21.24 -4.07 3.61
N TYR A 125 20.23 -3.23 3.40
CA TYR A 125 18.98 -3.63 2.76
C TYR A 125 19.20 -4.18 1.35
N LEU A 126 20.04 -3.50 0.54
CA LEU A 126 20.35 -3.94 -0.82
C LEU A 126 21.08 -5.30 -0.82
N GLN A 127 22.02 -5.50 0.11
CA GLN A 127 22.74 -6.77 0.25
C GLN A 127 21.85 -7.94 0.70
N THR A 128 20.82 -7.68 1.49
CA THR A 128 19.90 -8.73 1.96
C THR A 128 18.83 -9.09 0.93
N THR A 129 18.61 -8.24 -0.07
CA THR A 129 17.50 -8.38 -1.04
C THR A 129 17.97 -8.90 -2.41
N GLN A 130 19.28 -9.03 -2.63
CA GLN A 130 19.91 -9.59 -3.84
C GLN A 130 20.40 -11.02 -3.59
#